data_AF-A0A365Z5Q4-F1
#
_entry.id   AF-A0A365Z5Q4-F1
#
_cell.length_a   1.000
_cell.length_b   1.000
_cell.length_c   1.000
_cell.angle_alpha   90.00
_cell.angle_beta   90.00
_cell.angle_gamma   90.00
#
_symmetry.space_group_name_H-M   'P 1'
#
loop_
_entity.id
_entity.type
_entity.pdbx_description
1 polymer ?
#
loop_
_entity_poly.entity_id
_entity_poly.type
_entity_poly.pdbx_seq_one_letter_code
_entity_poly.pdbx_strand_id
1 'polypeptide(L)'
;MIRRTGRTVLLVLAVLALVPVALVLPAPPAHACSCAESTDAERFARADAVFTGTVTGREQGTPENIHVDTAIFEVTRVYKGRVRARQEVESPGSTSSCHLSPGGTLLVFAHRTREPGARLSTALCDGTRPIGPAESLPFGEGRTPLPGVDVRLGEPGAAAPLLWGGVALAAAVLGGAGWFVARRRHSS
;
A
#
# COMPACT_ATOMS: atom_id res chain seq x y z
N MET A 1 -35.69 52.23 22.55
CA MET A 1 -35.59 51.02 21.69
C MET A 1 -34.54 51.11 20.57
N ILE A 2 -34.09 52.32 20.18
CA ILE A 2 -33.11 52.53 19.07
C ILE A 2 -31.65 52.10 19.40
N ARG A 3 -31.25 52.09 20.67
CA ARG A 3 -29.88 51.69 21.09
C ARG A 3 -29.58 50.18 20.99
N ARG A 4 -30.60 49.31 21.00
CA ARG A 4 -30.41 47.85 20.89
C ARG A 4 -30.16 47.41 19.44
N THR A 5 -30.87 48.02 18.50
CA THR A 5 -30.78 47.75 17.06
C THR A 5 -29.43 48.16 16.48
N GLY A 6 -28.86 49.29 16.91
CA GLY A 6 -27.52 49.71 16.50
C GLY A 6 -26.43 48.75 16.97
N ARG A 7 -26.56 48.19 18.19
CA ARG A 7 -25.58 47.24 18.74
C ARG A 7 -25.62 45.88 18.05
N THR A 8 -26.81 45.39 17.68
CA THR A 8 -26.96 44.15 16.89
C THR A 8 -26.46 44.32 15.46
N VAL A 9 -26.72 45.46 14.82
CA VAL A 9 -26.19 45.75 13.46
C VAL A 9 -24.67 45.85 13.48
N LEU A 10 -24.09 46.51 14.49
CA LEU A 10 -22.64 46.59 14.65
C LEU A 10 -22.00 45.21 14.88
N LEU A 11 -22.63 44.36 15.69
CA LEU A 11 -22.16 42.98 15.93
C LEU A 11 -22.24 42.12 14.67
N VAL A 12 -23.33 42.22 13.90
CA VAL A 12 -23.46 41.50 12.62
C VAL A 12 -22.41 41.95 11.62
N LEU A 13 -22.17 43.26 11.48
CA LEU A 13 -21.12 43.79 10.60
C LEU A 13 -19.72 43.38 11.06
N ALA A 14 -19.45 43.39 12.37
CA ALA A 14 -18.17 42.94 12.91
C ALA A 14 -17.94 41.43 12.67
N VAL A 15 -18.97 40.59 12.84
CA VAL A 15 -18.89 39.17 12.52
C VAL A 15 -18.69 38.95 11.02
N LEU A 16 -19.43 39.66 10.16
CA LEU A 16 -19.27 39.56 8.70
C LEU A 16 -17.87 39.98 8.24
N ALA A 17 -17.26 40.98 8.90
CA ALA A 17 -15.92 41.46 8.60
C ALA A 17 -14.81 40.53 9.11
N LEU A 18 -15.07 39.76 10.18
CA LEU A 18 -14.11 38.79 10.73
C LEU A 18 -14.03 37.49 9.93
N VAL A 19 -15.12 37.07 9.27
CA VAL A 19 -15.15 35.86 8.42
C VAL A 19 -14.09 35.86 7.32
N PRO A 20 -13.93 36.90 6.48
CA PRO A 20 -12.91 36.90 5.43
C PRO A 20 -11.48 36.90 5.99
N VAL A 21 -11.24 37.50 7.16
CA VAL A 21 -9.92 37.48 7.82
C VAL A 21 -9.53 36.06 8.23
N ALA A 22 -10.49 35.24 8.67
CA ALA A 22 -10.25 33.83 8.98
C ALA A 22 -9.98 32.96 7.74
N LEU A 23 -10.50 33.34 6.56
CA LEU A 23 -10.30 32.64 5.29
C LEU A 23 -8.94 32.93 4.62
N VAL A 24 -8.28 34.04 4.97
CA VAL A 24 -6.94 34.39 4.45
C VAL A 24 -5.83 33.87 5.35
N LEU A 25 -6.16 33.30 6.51
CA LEU A 25 -5.16 32.62 7.34
C LEU A 25 -4.62 31.42 6.55
N PRO A 26 -3.30 31.34 6.32
CA PRO A 26 -2.72 30.17 5.70
C PRO A 26 -3.05 28.97 6.58
N ALA A 27 -3.72 27.98 6.00
CA ALA A 27 -3.91 26.71 6.68
C ALA A 27 -2.51 26.20 7.10
N PRO A 28 -2.32 25.75 8.35
CA PRO A 28 -1.07 25.11 8.72
C PRO A 28 -0.77 23.99 7.72
N PRO A 29 0.50 23.79 7.34
CA PRO A 29 0.85 22.73 6.40
C PRO A 29 0.23 21.43 6.88
N ALA A 30 -0.49 20.73 5.99
CA ALA A 30 -1.05 19.43 6.31
C ALA A 30 0.11 18.50 6.71
N HIS A 31 0.25 18.22 8.00
CA HIS A 31 1.24 17.31 8.57
C HIS A 31 0.89 15.85 8.22
N ALA A 32 0.81 15.51 6.94
CA ALA A 32 0.40 14.18 6.50
C ALA A 32 1.58 13.19 6.47
N CYS A 33 2.78 13.66 6.16
CA CYS A 33 3.97 12.84 5.99
C CYS A 33 5.18 13.58 6.57
N SER A 34 5.39 13.52 7.90
CA SER A 34 6.57 14.09 8.55
C SER A 34 7.37 12.98 9.23
N CYS A 35 8.62 12.80 8.83
CA CYS A 35 9.54 11.85 9.44
C CYS A 35 10.57 12.60 10.26
N ALA A 36 11.07 11.96 11.33
CA ALA A 36 12.23 12.48 12.03
C ALA A 36 13.43 12.53 11.08
N GLU A 37 14.23 13.59 11.18
CA GLU A 37 15.47 13.69 10.42
C GLU A 37 16.40 12.54 10.82
N SER A 38 16.96 11.86 9.82
CA SER A 38 17.90 10.77 10.02
C SER A 38 18.85 10.72 8.83
N THR A 39 20.08 10.29 9.06
CA THR A 39 21.09 10.15 8.01
C THR A 39 20.96 8.82 7.27
N ASP A 40 21.52 8.73 6.07
CA ASP A 40 21.56 7.48 5.30
C ASP A 40 22.36 6.39 6.04
N ALA A 41 23.39 6.76 6.80
CA ALA A 41 24.14 5.81 7.63
C ALA A 41 23.29 5.23 8.77
N GLU A 42 22.47 6.06 9.43
CA GLU A 42 21.55 5.61 10.48
C GLU A 42 20.44 4.71 9.93
N ARG A 43 19.84 5.09 8.80
CA ARG A 43 18.87 4.25 8.09
C ARG A 43 19.48 2.91 7.68
N PHE A 44 20.68 2.94 7.12
CA PHE A 44 21.42 1.74 6.74
C PHE A 44 21.71 0.85 7.94
N ALA A 45 22.06 1.42 9.10
CA ALA A 45 22.31 0.67 10.32
C ALA A 45 21.04 -0.08 10.80
N ARG A 46 19.87 0.57 10.74
CA ARG A 46 18.58 0.01 11.19
C ARG A 46 17.91 -0.93 10.18
N ALA A 47 18.19 -0.79 8.88
CA ALA A 47 17.57 -1.61 7.84
C ALA A 47 18.06 -3.07 7.88
N ASP A 48 17.17 -4.02 7.55
CA ASP A 48 17.55 -5.43 7.39
C ASP A 48 18.09 -5.71 5.97
N ALA A 49 17.59 -4.95 4.98
CA ALA A 49 18.03 -5.00 3.61
C ALA A 49 18.11 -3.58 3.01
N VAL A 50 19.14 -3.34 2.20
CA VAL A 50 19.31 -2.09 1.46
C VAL A 50 19.73 -2.45 0.04
N PHE A 51 18.99 -1.96 -0.96
CA PHE A 51 19.23 -2.29 -2.35
C PHE A 51 18.74 -1.17 -3.27
N THR A 52 19.18 -1.20 -4.53
CA THR A 52 18.61 -0.37 -5.59
C THR A 52 17.90 -1.22 -6.62
N GLY A 53 16.81 -0.69 -7.16
CA GLY A 53 16.02 -1.37 -8.18
C GLY A 53 14.88 -0.52 -8.70
N THR A 54 14.22 -1.01 -9.74
CA THR A 54 13.05 -0.37 -10.35
C THR A 54 11.79 -1.13 -9.98
N VAL A 55 10.69 -0.43 -9.75
CA VAL A 55 9.38 -1.08 -9.53
C VAL A 55 8.84 -1.54 -10.88
N THR A 56 8.65 -2.84 -11.04
CA THR A 56 8.13 -3.48 -12.27
C THR A 56 6.67 -3.91 -12.15
N GLY A 57 6.14 -3.97 -10.93
CA GLY A 57 4.75 -4.32 -10.68
C GLY A 57 4.31 -3.92 -9.28
N ARG A 58 2.99 -3.87 -9.09
CA ARG A 58 2.36 -3.72 -7.79
C ARG A 58 1.14 -4.62 -7.70
N GLU A 59 0.98 -5.24 -6.54
CA GLU A 59 -0.21 -5.99 -6.17
C GLU A 59 -0.90 -5.22 -5.05
N GLN A 60 -2.18 -4.90 -5.24
CA GLN A 60 -2.96 -4.23 -4.21
C GLN A 60 -3.24 -5.17 -3.05
N GLY A 61 -3.30 -4.60 -1.85
CA GLY A 61 -3.74 -5.32 -0.66
C GLY A 61 -5.11 -5.97 -0.83
N THR A 62 -5.37 -7.01 -0.03
CA THR A 62 -6.68 -7.67 0.01
C THR A 62 -7.73 -6.74 0.63
N PRO A 63 -9.04 -7.02 0.49
CA PRO A 63 -10.09 -6.27 1.17
C PRO A 63 -9.92 -6.22 2.70
N GLU A 64 -9.24 -7.22 3.26
CA GLU A 64 -8.92 -7.33 4.69
C GLU A 64 -7.70 -6.47 5.08
N ASN A 65 -6.85 -6.09 4.13
CA ASN A 65 -5.65 -5.29 4.38
C ASN A 65 -5.37 -4.29 3.24
N ILE A 66 -6.34 -3.40 2.98
CA ILE A 66 -6.31 -2.39 1.90
C ILE A 66 -5.21 -1.33 2.04
N HIS A 67 -4.52 -1.31 3.18
CA HIS A 67 -3.53 -0.28 3.51
C HIS A 67 -2.10 -0.68 3.16
N VAL A 68 -1.89 -1.92 2.68
CA VAL A 68 -0.58 -2.46 2.33
C VAL A 68 -0.63 -2.99 0.90
N ASP A 69 0.25 -2.48 0.05
CA ASP A 69 0.47 -3.00 -1.30
C ASP A 69 1.83 -3.70 -1.38
N THR A 70 1.93 -4.73 -2.21
CA THR A 70 3.19 -5.41 -2.51
C THR A 70 3.81 -4.82 -3.77
N ALA A 71 4.97 -4.18 -3.64
CA ALA A 71 5.75 -3.69 -4.76
C ALA A 71 6.76 -4.76 -5.22
N ILE A 72 6.81 -5.02 -6.53
CA ILE A 72 7.73 -5.97 -7.16
C ILE A 72 8.89 -5.19 -7.76
N PHE A 73 10.09 -5.42 -7.25
CA PHE A 73 11.32 -4.78 -7.69
C PHE A 73 12.14 -5.66 -8.62
N GLU A 74 12.66 -5.08 -9.69
CA GLU A 74 13.82 -5.60 -10.41
C GLU A 74 15.09 -4.98 -9.80
N VAL A 75 15.84 -5.80 -9.06
CA VAL A 75 16.95 -5.36 -8.22
C VAL A 75 18.23 -5.30 -9.05
N THR A 76 18.91 -4.17 -9.00
CA THR A 76 20.16 -3.92 -9.72
C THR A 76 21.39 -4.13 -8.84
N ARG A 77 21.36 -3.61 -7.60
CA ARG A 77 22.46 -3.73 -6.63
C ARG A 77 21.94 -3.93 -5.22
N VAL A 78 22.67 -4.70 -4.42
CA VAL A 78 22.36 -4.96 -3.02
C VAL A 78 23.52 -4.44 -2.17
N TYR A 79 23.23 -3.61 -1.18
CA TYR A 79 24.21 -3.04 -0.25
C TYR A 79 24.15 -3.71 1.13
N LYS A 80 22.97 -4.22 1.52
CA LYS A 80 22.78 -4.94 2.79
C LYS A 80 21.70 -6.02 2.65
N GLY A 81 21.82 -7.08 3.46
CA GLY A 81 20.81 -8.13 3.55
C GLY A 81 20.83 -9.13 2.39
N ARG A 82 19.89 -10.08 2.41
CA ARG A 82 19.69 -11.08 1.34
C ARG A 82 18.48 -10.65 0.52
N VAL A 83 18.72 -10.30 -0.74
CA VAL A 83 17.73 -9.75 -1.67
C VAL A 83 17.83 -10.49 -3.00
N ARG A 84 16.69 -10.81 -3.61
CA ARG A 84 16.59 -11.53 -4.89
C ARG A 84 16.57 -10.57 -6.09
N ALA A 85 16.84 -11.09 -7.29
CA ALA A 85 16.83 -10.31 -8.53
C ALA A 85 15.43 -9.75 -8.83
N ARG A 86 14.38 -10.53 -8.56
CA ARG A 86 13.02 -10.00 -8.43
C ARG A 86 12.60 -10.10 -6.97
N GLN A 87 12.36 -8.97 -6.32
CA GLN A 87 12.10 -8.87 -4.88
C GLN A 87 10.73 -8.28 -4.61
N GLU A 88 9.91 -8.96 -3.80
CA GLU A 88 8.67 -8.40 -3.26
C GLU A 88 8.96 -7.59 -2.00
N VAL A 89 8.38 -6.39 -1.90
CA VAL A 89 8.48 -5.54 -0.72
C VAL A 89 7.11 -4.94 -0.42
N GLU A 90 6.62 -5.14 0.79
CA GLU A 90 5.40 -4.49 1.28
C GLU A 90 5.62 -3.00 1.45
N SER A 91 4.64 -2.21 1.05
CA SER A 91 4.68 -0.76 1.12
C SER A 91 3.31 -0.20 1.48
N PRO A 92 3.23 1.03 2.01
CA PRO A 92 1.96 1.71 2.18
C PRO A 92 1.15 1.68 0.89
N GLY A 93 -0.13 1.34 1.01
CA GLY A 93 -1.04 1.17 -0.11
C GLY A 93 -1.05 2.41 -1.02
N SER A 94 -1.25 2.19 -2.31
CA SER A 94 -1.25 3.22 -3.36
C SER A 94 -2.32 4.31 -3.16
N THR A 95 -3.34 4.04 -2.35
CA THR A 95 -4.37 5.01 -1.94
C THR A 95 -3.93 5.90 -0.78
N SER A 96 -2.79 5.61 -0.14
CA SER A 96 -2.24 6.44 0.92
C SER A 96 -1.60 7.71 0.34
N SER A 97 -1.71 8.81 1.09
CA SER A 97 -1.07 10.09 0.76
C SER A 97 0.46 10.02 0.73
N CYS A 98 1.04 8.99 1.34
CA CYS A 98 2.48 8.81 1.49
C CYS A 98 2.98 7.55 0.76
N HIS A 99 2.30 7.13 -0.31
CA HIS A 99 2.67 5.94 -1.06
C HIS A 99 4.00 6.08 -1.80
N LEU A 100 4.60 4.95 -2.14
CA LEU A 100 5.82 4.92 -2.93
C LEU A 100 5.48 5.14 -4.41
N SER A 101 5.90 6.25 -5.02
CA SER A 101 5.68 6.46 -6.44
C SER A 101 6.58 5.54 -7.29
N PRO A 102 6.04 4.87 -8.33
CA PRO A 102 6.89 4.23 -9.32
C PRO A 102 7.60 5.31 -10.14
N GLY A 103 8.90 5.14 -10.39
CA GLY A 103 9.64 6.06 -11.26
C GLY A 103 11.15 5.96 -11.10
N GLY A 104 11.83 5.56 -12.18
CA GLY A 104 13.29 5.43 -12.19
C GLY A 104 13.80 4.34 -11.25
N THR A 105 15.10 4.44 -10.93
CA THR A 105 15.75 3.57 -9.94
C THR A 105 15.54 4.14 -8.56
N LEU A 106 15.10 3.31 -7.61
CA LEU A 106 14.96 3.68 -6.21
C LEU A 106 16.09 3.07 -5.39
N LEU A 107 16.56 3.80 -4.39
CA LEU A 107 17.26 3.26 -3.23
C LEU A 107 16.20 2.86 -2.19
N VAL A 108 16.22 1.61 -1.78
CA VAL A 108 15.24 1.02 -0.88
C VAL A 108 15.90 0.64 0.43
N PHE A 109 15.34 1.13 1.53
CA PHE A 109 15.64 0.67 2.89
C PHE A 109 14.46 -0.16 3.37
N ALA A 110 14.71 -1.45 3.62
CA ALA A 110 13.67 -2.40 3.96
C ALA A 110 13.95 -3.10 5.30
N HIS A 111 12.87 -3.39 6.00
CA HIS A 111 12.83 -4.08 7.28
C HIS A 111 12.10 -5.40 7.15
N ARG A 112 12.45 -6.38 7.99
CA ARG A 112 11.71 -7.64 8.06
C ARG A 112 10.46 -7.47 8.91
N THR A 113 9.33 -7.89 8.39
CA THR A 113 8.10 -8.00 9.18
C THR A 113 8.27 -9.04 10.28
N ARG A 114 7.54 -8.85 11.37
CA ARG A 114 7.56 -9.77 12.53
C ARG A 114 6.61 -10.97 12.37
N GLU A 115 5.95 -11.08 11.22
CA GLU A 115 4.95 -12.11 10.94
C GLU A 115 5.59 -13.45 10.61
N PRO A 116 4.86 -14.58 10.78
CA PRO A 116 5.28 -15.87 10.28
C PRO A 116 5.60 -15.79 8.79
N GLY A 117 6.87 -15.98 8.44
CA GLY A 117 7.33 -15.80 7.08
C GLY A 117 7.94 -14.44 6.73
N ALA A 118 8.25 -13.58 7.70
CA ALA A 118 9.09 -12.38 7.58
C ALA A 118 9.32 -11.87 6.15
N ARG A 119 8.46 -10.94 5.71
CA ARG A 119 8.57 -10.26 4.41
C ARG A 119 9.45 -9.02 4.54
N LEU A 120 10.01 -8.55 3.44
CA LEU A 120 10.60 -7.22 3.42
C LEU A 120 9.47 -6.19 3.31
N SER A 121 9.53 -5.15 4.12
CA SER A 121 8.62 -4.02 4.07
C SER A 121 9.39 -2.71 4.11
N THR A 122 8.81 -1.65 3.55
CA THR A 122 9.32 -0.29 3.58
C THR A 122 8.18 0.68 3.81
N ALA A 123 8.42 1.72 4.58
CA ALA A 123 7.49 2.79 4.91
C ALA A 123 8.09 4.15 4.55
N LEU A 124 7.24 5.17 4.58
CA LEU A 124 7.62 6.55 4.26
C LEU A 124 8.90 7.03 4.97
N CYS A 125 9.08 6.66 6.24
CA CYS A 125 10.20 7.16 7.06
C CYS A 125 11.46 6.30 6.98
N ASP A 126 11.43 5.21 6.23
CA ASP A 126 12.60 4.34 6.10
C ASP A 126 13.65 4.94 5.17
N GLY A 127 13.29 5.97 4.39
CA GLY A 127 14.18 6.71 3.49
C GLY A 127 14.27 6.13 2.08
N THR A 128 13.34 5.27 1.70
CA THR A 128 13.21 4.80 0.32
C THR A 128 12.90 5.97 -0.61
N ARG A 129 13.74 6.18 -1.63
CA ARG A 129 13.66 7.35 -2.52
C ARG A 129 14.21 7.07 -3.91
N PRO A 130 13.79 7.83 -4.94
CA PRO A 130 14.46 7.82 -6.23
C PRO A 130 15.93 8.21 -6.12
N ILE A 131 16.77 7.63 -6.97
CA ILE A 131 18.19 7.98 -7.11
C ILE A 131 18.55 8.23 -8.58
N GLY A 132 19.57 9.06 -8.78
CA GLY A 132 20.15 9.29 -10.10
C GLY A 132 21.04 8.11 -10.54
N PRO A 133 21.27 7.93 -11.86
CA PRO A 133 22.09 6.83 -12.40
C PRO A 133 23.57 6.88 -11.99
N ALA A 134 24.05 8.04 -11.51
CA ALA A 134 25.44 8.27 -11.10
C ALA A 134 25.55 8.78 -9.66
N GLU A 135 24.52 8.58 -8.84
CA GLU A 135 24.54 8.98 -7.44
C GLU A 135 25.51 8.07 -6.65
N SER A 136 26.57 8.66 -6.09
CA SER A 136 27.50 7.93 -5.24
C SER A 136 26.87 7.70 -3.86
N LEU A 137 26.60 6.44 -3.53
CA LEU A 137 26.08 6.06 -2.22
C LEU A 137 27.23 5.77 -1.23
N PRO A 138 27.09 6.13 0.06
CA PRO A 138 28.13 5.91 1.07
C PRO A 138 28.30 4.43 1.46
N PHE A 139 27.61 3.50 0.79
CA PHE A 139 27.59 2.07 1.12
C PHE A 139 28.58 1.23 0.28
N GLY A 140 29.36 1.87 -0.59
CA GLY A 140 30.24 1.22 -1.56
C GLY A 140 29.51 0.82 -2.85
N GLU A 141 30.14 0.00 -3.69
CA GLU A 141 29.62 -0.37 -5.02
C GLU A 141 28.43 -1.35 -4.99
N GLY A 142 28.17 -1.96 -3.83
CA GLY A 142 27.19 -3.02 -3.67
C GLY A 142 27.59 -4.33 -4.34
N ARG A 143 26.72 -5.34 -4.22
CA ARG A 143 26.87 -6.66 -4.82
C ARG A 143 25.68 -7.01 -5.71
N THR A 144 25.85 -7.99 -6.59
CA THR A 144 24.75 -8.52 -7.41
C THR A 144 23.69 -9.20 -6.52
N PRO A 145 22.40 -9.08 -6.85
CA PRO A 145 21.35 -9.77 -6.12
C PRO A 145 21.47 -11.29 -6.26
N LEU A 146 20.84 -12.01 -5.34
CA LEU A 146 20.70 -13.46 -5.45
C LEU A 146 19.80 -13.79 -6.64
N PRO A 147 20.11 -14.83 -7.43
CA PRO A 147 19.28 -15.21 -8.56
C PRO A 147 17.89 -15.69 -8.10
N GLY A 148 16.96 -15.60 -9.04
CA GLY A 148 15.57 -16.04 -8.86
C GLY A 148 14.63 -14.92 -8.43
N VAL A 149 13.42 -15.36 -8.12
CA VAL A 149 12.28 -14.53 -7.75
C VAL A 149 11.96 -14.76 -6.27
N ASP A 150 11.70 -13.71 -5.53
CA ASP A 150 11.12 -13.82 -4.19
C ASP A 150 9.63 -14.07 -4.34
N VAL A 151 9.27 -15.29 -4.73
CA VAL A 151 7.87 -15.71 -4.83
C VAL A 151 7.50 -16.29 -3.48
N ARG A 152 6.57 -15.65 -2.78
CA ARG A 152 5.72 -16.40 -1.88
C ARG A 152 4.60 -17.04 -2.69
N LEU A 153 4.52 -18.36 -2.62
CA LEU A 153 3.29 -19.12 -2.81
C LEU A 153 2.24 -18.59 -1.82
N GLY A 154 1.58 -17.51 -2.17
CA GLY A 154 0.26 -17.11 -1.69
C GLY A 154 -0.68 -17.35 -2.86
N GLU A 155 -1.19 -18.58 -2.95
CA GLU A 155 -2.39 -18.99 -3.70
C GLU A 155 -2.79 -18.09 -4.89
N PRO A 156 -2.55 -18.50 -6.15
CA PRO A 156 -3.60 -18.26 -7.14
C PRO A 156 -4.91 -18.79 -6.52
N GLY A 157 -5.99 -18.03 -6.58
CA GLY A 157 -7.35 -18.43 -6.19
C GLY A 157 -7.91 -19.61 -7.01
N ALA A 158 -7.11 -20.64 -7.23
CA ALA A 158 -7.38 -21.88 -7.94
C ALA A 158 -8.13 -22.90 -7.06
N ALA A 159 -8.73 -22.47 -5.94
CA ALA A 159 -9.79 -23.22 -5.27
C ALA A 159 -11.21 -22.80 -5.71
N ALA A 160 -11.35 -21.76 -6.55
CA ALA A 160 -12.66 -21.31 -7.00
C ALA A 160 -13.38 -22.25 -8.00
N PRO A 161 -12.76 -23.06 -8.89
CA PRO A 161 -13.57 -23.86 -9.82
C PRO A 161 -14.18 -25.11 -9.17
N LEU A 162 -13.68 -25.57 -8.01
CA LEU A 162 -14.18 -26.80 -7.37
C LEU A 162 -15.37 -26.56 -6.44
N LEU A 163 -15.47 -25.38 -5.82
CA LEU A 163 -16.64 -25.03 -5.01
C LEU A 163 -17.87 -24.72 -5.89
N TRP A 164 -17.67 -24.09 -7.06
CA TRP A 164 -18.77 -23.91 -8.04
C TRP A 164 -19.17 -25.23 -8.71
N GLY A 165 -18.22 -26.13 -8.99
CA GLY A 165 -18.53 -27.46 -9.53
C GLY A 165 -19.39 -28.32 -8.59
N GLY A 166 -19.09 -28.30 -7.28
CA GLY A 166 -19.87 -29.02 -6.27
C GLY A 166 -21.28 -28.48 -6.09
N VAL A 167 -21.45 -27.15 -6.09
CA VAL A 167 -22.77 -26.49 -5.94
C VAL A 167 -23.66 -26.74 -7.18
N ALA A 168 -23.09 -26.71 -8.39
CA ALA A 168 -23.84 -27.00 -9.62
C ALA A 168 -24.35 -28.45 -9.69
N LEU A 169 -23.52 -29.42 -9.26
CA LEU A 169 -23.91 -30.83 -9.17
C LEU A 169 -25.03 -31.06 -8.14
N ALA A 170 -24.92 -30.44 -6.96
CA ALA A 170 -25.95 -30.54 -5.93
C ALA A 170 -27.30 -29.96 -6.40
N ALA A 171 -27.29 -28.81 -7.07
CA ALA A 171 -28.49 -28.18 -7.62
C ALA A 171 -29.14 -29.04 -8.72
N ALA A 172 -28.35 -29.66 -9.61
CA ALA A 172 -28.86 -30.54 -10.65
C ALA A 172 -29.50 -31.82 -10.08
N VAL A 173 -28.89 -32.42 -9.05
CA VAL A 173 -29.43 -33.62 -8.38
C VAL A 173 -30.74 -33.29 -7.65
N LEU A 174 -30.79 -32.18 -6.90
CA LEU A 174 -31.99 -31.76 -6.17
C LEU A 174 -33.12 -31.35 -7.13
N GLY A 175 -32.80 -30.62 -8.19
CA GLY A 175 -33.77 -30.22 -9.22
C GLY A 175 -34.32 -31.42 -10.00
N GLY A 176 -33.46 -32.38 -10.38
CA GLY A 176 -33.85 -33.60 -11.08
C GLY A 176 -34.73 -34.52 -10.22
N ALA A 177 -34.39 -34.69 -8.94
CA ALA A 177 -35.19 -35.46 -7.99
C ALA A 177 -36.57 -34.81 -7.75
N GLY A 178 -36.62 -33.49 -7.60
CA GLY A 178 -37.87 -32.73 -7.44
C GLY A 178 -38.78 -32.86 -8.66
N TRP A 179 -38.24 -32.72 -9.87
CA TRP A 179 -39.01 -32.87 -11.11
C TRP A 179 -39.55 -34.28 -11.32
N PHE A 180 -38.76 -35.30 -11.00
CA PHE A 180 -39.17 -36.70 -11.14
C PHE A 180 -40.32 -37.06 -10.18
N VAL A 181 -40.27 -36.57 -8.94
CA VAL A 181 -41.34 -36.75 -7.94
C VAL A 181 -42.60 -35.99 -8.36
N ALA A 182 -42.47 -34.76 -8.83
CA ALA A 182 -43.61 -33.96 -9.32
C ALA A 182 -44.29 -34.61 -10.54
N ARG A 183 -43.50 -35.16 -11.47
CA ARG A 183 -44.03 -35.82 -12.68
C ARG A 183 -44.78 -37.11 -12.36
N ARG A 184 -44.33 -37.88 -11.37
CA ARG A 184 -45.04 -39.09 -10.91
C ARG A 184 -46.36 -38.78 -10.21
N ARG A 185 -46.47 -37.64 -9.52
CA ARG A 185 -47.72 -37.23 -8.86
C ARG A 185 -48.79 -36.74 -9.84
N HIS A 186 -48.41 -36.29 -11.03
CA HIS A 186 -49.35 -35.87 -12.07
C HIS A 186 -49.83 -37.02 -12.98
N SER A 187 -49.22 -38.20 -12.90
CA SER A 187 -49.59 -39.39 -13.71
C SER A 187 -50.39 -40.44 -12.95
N SER A 188 -50.78 -40.16 -11.70
CA SER A 188 -51.69 -40.99 -10.88
C SER A 188 -52.99 -40.23 -10.67
#